data_AF-A0A347AEG4-F1
#
_entry.id   AF-A0A347AEG4-F1
#
_cell.length_a   1.000
_cell.length_b   1.000
_cell.length_c   1.000
_cell.angle_alpha   90.00
_cell.angle_beta   90.00
_cell.angle_gamma   90.00
#
_symmetry.space_group_name_H-M   'P 1'
#
loop_
_entity.id
_entity.type
_entity.pdbx_description
1 polymer ?
#
loop_
_entity_poly.entity_id
_entity_poly.type
_entity_poly.pdbx_seq_one_letter_code
_entity_poly.pdbx_strand_id
1 'polypeptide(L)'
;MILDNKKRLKLKKGANAAKYSGLVNLILAVIKAIVGFFSGSVALIADAVHSFSDIFASIAVYIGLKLSQRKPDQTFPYGYYKVETFTSLIISIIIIVSGVGIALESFDAFLNPVIIDIPLISLLTAVLSIGISLWLSIYKDRVGNEIGSKALINDGKHSLIDVFTSIIVFLGILTSILGYPQLQGVAGILVAVLIVYVGTKLAKNDVLVLLDACIDPEKVERIKKLAMSIEGVAGIHDIKVRRSGPFVFADLHLETKKEFSVEHANLISNNIEKKIKKEIEDLDSLTIKIEPEKKLKMRIAVPVNNENGLNSDISEHFGKAPYFLFADVSKGKITSFNLKENPGLNYERKRGIKTAEFLRDENTDILVSGDVGEGPMYVLTTEFIKIVTFKGNKLTDIILNASK
;
A
#
# COMPACT_ATOMS: atom_id res chain seq x y z
N MET A 1 -20.63 -21.50 13.43
CA MET A 1 -19.48 -21.13 12.57
C MET A 1 -18.81 -22.42 12.08
N ILE A 2 -19.48 -23.14 11.17
CA ILE A 2 -18.99 -24.39 10.60
C ILE A 2 -18.37 -24.01 9.26
N LEU A 3 -17.05 -24.01 9.15
CA LEU A 3 -16.38 -23.99 7.84
C LEU A 3 -16.91 -25.19 7.04
N ASP A 4 -17.58 -24.92 5.93
CA ASP A 4 -18.11 -25.92 4.99
C ASP A 4 -17.06 -27.04 4.78
N ASN A 5 -17.47 -28.30 4.98
CA ASN A 5 -16.58 -29.47 4.97
C ASN A 5 -15.75 -29.54 3.67
N LYS A 6 -16.33 -29.10 2.54
CA LYS A 6 -15.63 -28.97 1.25
C LYS A 6 -14.48 -27.95 1.30
N LYS A 7 -14.68 -26.80 1.92
CA LYS A 7 -13.65 -25.76 2.08
C LYS A 7 -12.52 -26.24 2.98
N ARG A 8 -12.85 -26.94 4.07
CA ARG A 8 -11.86 -27.55 4.98
C ARG A 8 -11.01 -28.64 4.30
N LEU A 9 -11.62 -29.46 3.45
CA LEU A 9 -10.92 -30.48 2.65
C LEU A 9 -9.97 -29.86 1.62
N LYS A 10 -10.40 -28.80 0.90
CA LYS A 10 -9.55 -28.06 -0.04
C LYS A 10 -8.33 -27.43 0.65
N LEU A 11 -8.53 -26.80 1.81
CA LEU A 11 -7.45 -26.21 2.62
C LEU A 11 -6.45 -27.26 3.10
N LYS A 12 -6.93 -28.41 3.60
CA LYS A 12 -6.05 -29.54 3.97
C LYS A 12 -5.26 -30.07 2.78
N LYS A 13 -5.89 -30.21 1.60
CA LYS A 13 -5.22 -30.66 0.38
C LYS A 13 -4.09 -29.70 -0.04
N GLY A 14 -4.35 -28.39 0.00
CA GLY A 14 -3.34 -27.37 -0.30
C GLY A 14 -2.18 -27.35 0.70
N ALA A 15 -2.48 -27.41 2.00
CA ALA A 15 -1.46 -27.44 3.05
C ALA A 15 -0.57 -28.71 2.96
N ASN A 16 -1.18 -29.87 2.68
CA ASN A 16 -0.44 -31.10 2.46
C ASN A 16 0.45 -31.01 1.21
N ALA A 17 -0.07 -30.49 0.09
CA ALA A 17 0.71 -30.30 -1.13
C ALA A 17 1.94 -29.39 -0.92
N ALA A 18 1.76 -28.27 -0.21
CA ALA A 18 2.85 -27.37 0.16
C ALA A 18 3.87 -28.07 1.10
N LYS A 19 3.40 -28.83 2.10
CA LYS A 19 4.28 -29.57 3.00
C LYS A 19 5.10 -30.64 2.29
N TYR A 20 4.47 -31.46 1.44
CA TYR A 20 5.16 -32.52 0.71
C TYR A 20 6.18 -31.93 -0.27
N SER A 21 5.80 -30.91 -1.04
CA SER A 21 6.72 -30.25 -1.95
C SER A 21 7.90 -29.58 -1.25
N GLY A 22 7.66 -28.91 -0.11
CA GLY A 22 8.72 -28.34 0.72
C GLY A 22 9.70 -29.39 1.25
N LEU A 23 9.20 -30.55 1.68
CA LEU A 23 10.06 -31.66 2.14
C LEU A 23 10.90 -32.23 0.99
N VAL A 24 10.30 -32.40 -0.20
CA VAL A 24 11.00 -32.88 -1.39
C VAL A 24 12.11 -31.90 -1.80
N ASN A 25 11.83 -30.59 -1.81
CA ASN A 25 12.83 -29.56 -2.10
C ASN A 25 13.97 -29.56 -1.09
N LEU A 26 13.68 -29.73 0.20
CA LEU A 26 14.70 -29.83 1.24
C LEU A 26 15.61 -31.05 1.04
N ILE A 27 15.03 -32.23 0.78
CA ILE A 27 15.80 -33.45 0.51
C ILE A 27 16.66 -33.26 -0.73
N LEU A 28 16.11 -32.67 -1.79
CA LEU A 28 16.82 -32.42 -3.03
C LEU A 28 17.98 -31.44 -2.83
N ALA A 29 17.79 -30.36 -2.07
CA ALA A 29 18.84 -29.40 -1.72
C ALA A 29 20.00 -30.07 -0.97
N VAL A 30 19.69 -30.95 -0.01
CA VAL A 30 20.69 -31.71 0.74
C VAL A 30 21.47 -32.66 -0.18
N ILE A 31 20.79 -33.37 -1.08
CA ILE A 31 21.44 -34.24 -2.07
C ILE A 31 22.39 -33.43 -2.95
N LYS A 32 21.94 -32.29 -3.50
CA LYS A 32 22.79 -31.40 -4.31
C LYS A 32 24.02 -30.92 -3.54
N ALA A 33 23.86 -30.52 -2.28
CA ALA A 33 24.97 -30.06 -1.45
C ALA A 33 26.00 -31.16 -1.19
N ILE A 34 25.55 -32.35 -0.80
CA ILE A 34 26.42 -33.50 -0.54
C ILE A 34 27.18 -33.88 -1.81
N VAL A 35 26.46 -34.08 -2.93
CA VAL A 35 27.09 -34.46 -4.20
C VAL A 35 27.99 -33.34 -4.72
N GLY A 36 27.58 -32.07 -4.62
CA GLY A 36 28.38 -30.93 -5.03
C GLY A 36 29.70 -30.82 -4.27
N PHE A 37 29.65 -31.00 -2.95
CA PHE A 37 30.84 -31.00 -2.10
C PHE A 37 31.79 -32.15 -2.43
N PHE A 38 31.31 -33.39 -2.50
CA PHE A 38 32.15 -34.56 -2.79
C PHE A 38 32.64 -34.65 -4.24
N SER A 39 31.97 -33.98 -5.17
CA SER A 39 32.38 -33.97 -6.58
C SER A 39 33.28 -32.79 -6.93
N GLY A 40 33.43 -31.80 -6.04
CA GLY A 40 34.08 -30.51 -6.34
C GLY A 40 33.28 -29.64 -7.30
N SER A 41 32.00 -29.94 -7.55
CA SER A 41 31.20 -29.24 -8.56
C SER A 41 30.66 -27.90 -8.04
N VAL A 42 31.35 -26.81 -8.41
CA VAL A 42 30.94 -25.44 -8.04
C VAL A 42 29.53 -25.11 -8.55
N ALA A 43 29.17 -25.54 -9.77
CA ALA A 43 27.82 -25.35 -10.30
C ALA A 43 26.75 -26.07 -9.47
N LEU A 44 27.02 -27.28 -8.98
CA LEU A 44 26.06 -28.03 -8.17
C LEU A 44 25.96 -27.47 -6.74
N ILE A 45 27.06 -26.97 -6.18
CA ILE A 45 27.06 -26.22 -4.92
C ILE A 45 26.23 -24.93 -5.07
N ALA A 46 26.40 -24.19 -6.17
CA ALA A 46 25.61 -22.99 -6.45
C ALA A 46 24.10 -23.28 -6.46
N ASP A 47 23.70 -24.36 -7.15
CA ASP A 47 22.30 -24.79 -7.21
C ASP A 47 21.75 -25.27 -5.85
N ALA A 48 22.60 -25.91 -5.03
CA ALA A 48 22.26 -26.27 -3.67
C ALA A 48 22.00 -25.04 -2.80
N VAL A 49 22.88 -24.03 -2.86
CA VAL A 49 22.71 -22.78 -2.10
C VAL A 49 21.48 -22.00 -2.57
N HIS A 50 21.19 -21.99 -3.88
CA HIS A 50 19.94 -21.44 -4.39
C HIS A 50 18.73 -22.15 -3.75
N SER A 51 18.72 -23.49 -3.76
CA SER A 51 17.65 -24.29 -3.18
C SER A 51 17.52 -24.06 -1.66
N PHE A 52 18.63 -23.88 -0.93
CA PHE A 52 18.62 -23.52 0.49
C PHE A 52 18.09 -22.11 0.74
N SER A 53 18.39 -21.15 -0.14
CA SER A 53 17.91 -19.78 -0.03
C SER A 53 16.38 -19.73 -0.01
N ASP A 54 15.73 -20.55 -0.83
CA ASP A 54 14.26 -20.66 -0.87
C ASP A 54 13.69 -21.30 0.40
N ILE A 55 14.40 -22.28 0.97
CA ILE A 55 14.02 -22.90 2.24
C ILE A 55 14.14 -21.89 3.38
N PHE A 56 15.23 -21.12 3.44
CA PHE A 56 15.41 -20.07 4.43
C PHE A 56 14.36 -18.97 4.29
N ALA A 57 14.03 -18.52 3.08
CA ALA A 57 12.95 -17.58 2.83
C ALA A 57 11.60 -18.12 3.35
N SER A 58 11.31 -19.40 3.10
CA SER A 58 10.10 -20.07 3.58
C SER A 58 10.07 -20.18 5.11
N ILE A 59 11.21 -20.44 5.76
CA ILE A 59 11.35 -20.45 7.22
C ILE A 59 11.17 -19.03 7.78
N ALA A 60 11.72 -18.00 7.13
CA ALA A 60 11.54 -16.59 7.51
C ALA A 60 10.07 -16.23 7.59
N VAL A 61 9.33 -16.57 6.54
CA VAL A 61 7.88 -16.36 6.44
C VAL A 61 7.16 -17.16 7.51
N TYR A 62 7.50 -18.44 7.72
CA TYR A 62 6.86 -19.26 8.76
C TYR A 62 7.08 -18.68 10.17
N ILE A 63 8.31 -18.31 10.50
CA ILE A 63 8.67 -17.68 11.78
C ILE A 63 7.92 -16.35 11.91
N GLY A 64 7.92 -15.53 10.86
CA GLY A 64 7.19 -14.27 10.79
C GLY A 64 5.69 -14.43 11.03
N LEU A 65 5.05 -15.40 10.39
CA LEU A 65 3.65 -15.76 10.60
C LEU A 65 3.38 -16.23 12.03
N LYS A 66 4.30 -16.98 12.64
CA LYS A 66 4.15 -17.45 14.02
C LYS A 66 4.34 -16.32 15.04
N LEU A 67 5.27 -15.40 14.80
CA LEU A 67 5.51 -14.23 15.65
C LEU A 67 4.42 -13.17 15.50
N SER A 68 3.91 -12.95 14.28
CA SER A 68 2.79 -12.04 14.01
C SER A 68 1.46 -12.47 14.64
N GLN A 69 1.31 -13.76 14.96
CA GLN A 69 0.16 -14.26 15.73
C GLN A 69 0.23 -13.88 17.22
N ARG A 70 1.34 -13.30 17.71
CA ARG A 70 1.37 -12.72 19.06
C ARG A 70 0.43 -11.52 19.11
N LYS A 71 -0.42 -11.51 20.14
CA LYS A 71 -1.32 -10.39 20.41
C LYS A 71 -0.48 -9.11 20.60
N PRO A 72 -0.99 -7.96 20.13
CA PRO A 72 -0.41 -6.67 20.45
C PRO A 72 -0.25 -6.47 21.96
N ASP A 73 0.80 -5.77 22.35
CA ASP A 73 1.07 -5.37 23.73
C ASP A 73 1.34 -3.86 23.81
N GLN A 74 1.65 -3.35 25.00
CA GLN A 74 1.90 -1.92 25.19
C GLN A 74 3.12 -1.40 24.43
N THR A 75 4.12 -2.26 24.19
CA THR A 75 5.34 -1.92 23.45
C THR A 75 5.08 -1.95 21.94
N PHE A 76 4.24 -2.88 21.47
CA PHE A 76 3.85 -3.04 20.08
C PHE A 76 2.32 -3.03 19.92
N PRO A 77 1.66 -1.86 19.93
CA PRO A 77 0.20 -1.73 19.86
C PRO A 77 -0.40 -2.22 18.53
N TYR A 78 0.41 -2.24 17.48
CA TYR A 78 0.05 -2.79 16.17
C TYR A 78 0.51 -4.25 15.99
N GLY A 79 1.01 -4.89 17.04
CA GLY A 79 1.54 -6.26 16.97
C GLY A 79 2.95 -6.34 16.36
N TYR A 80 3.40 -7.58 16.21
CA TYR A 80 4.78 -7.92 15.82
C TYR A 80 4.97 -8.13 14.31
N TYR A 81 4.06 -7.59 13.49
CA TYR A 81 4.03 -7.84 12.04
C TYR A 81 5.33 -7.48 11.32
N LYS A 82 6.01 -6.40 11.71
CA LYS A 82 7.30 -5.98 11.11
C LYS A 82 8.48 -6.89 11.45
N VAL A 83 8.39 -7.74 12.48
CA VAL A 83 9.47 -8.69 12.83
C VAL A 83 9.70 -9.71 11.72
N GLU A 84 8.63 -10.11 11.02
CA GLU A 84 8.73 -10.96 9.83
C GLU A 84 9.60 -10.30 8.76
N THR A 85 9.25 -9.08 8.36
CA THR A 85 9.97 -8.32 7.35
C THR A 85 11.43 -8.10 7.74
N PHE A 86 11.70 -7.81 9.02
CA PHE A 86 13.06 -7.68 9.53
C PHE A 86 13.85 -8.98 9.45
N THR A 87 13.23 -10.11 9.79
CA THR A 87 13.87 -11.44 9.69
C THR A 87 14.13 -11.82 8.23
N SER A 88 13.18 -11.54 7.34
CA SER A 88 13.30 -11.72 5.89
C SER A 88 14.46 -10.88 5.32
N LEU A 89 14.63 -9.64 5.81
CA LEU A 89 15.74 -8.79 5.39
C LEU A 89 17.10 -9.38 5.78
N ILE A 90 17.25 -9.89 7.01
CA ILE A 90 18.48 -10.55 7.46
C ILE A 90 18.80 -11.75 6.56
N ILE A 91 17.80 -12.58 6.27
CA ILE A 91 17.96 -13.76 5.41
C ILE A 91 18.33 -13.37 3.99
N SER A 92 17.70 -12.34 3.44
CA SER A 92 18.03 -11.79 2.12
C SER A 92 19.49 -11.32 2.05
N ILE A 93 20.01 -10.70 3.10
CA ILE A 93 21.43 -10.31 3.19
C ILE A 93 22.34 -11.54 3.19
N ILE A 94 22.03 -12.59 3.95
CA ILE A 94 22.79 -13.85 3.97
C ILE A 94 22.81 -14.51 2.59
N ILE A 95 21.69 -14.48 1.87
CA ILE A 95 21.57 -15.00 0.50
C ILE A 95 22.47 -14.22 -0.45
N ILE A 96 22.48 -12.89 -0.37
CA ILE A 96 23.35 -12.04 -1.19
C ILE A 96 24.83 -12.35 -0.92
N VAL A 97 25.23 -12.43 0.36
CA VAL A 97 26.62 -12.75 0.74
C VAL A 97 27.02 -14.13 0.22
N SER A 98 26.16 -15.13 0.36
CA SER A 98 26.39 -16.48 -0.18
C SER A 98 26.51 -16.47 -1.71
N GLY A 99 25.64 -15.72 -2.39
CA GLY A 99 25.66 -15.56 -3.84
C GLY A 99 26.95 -14.90 -4.34
N VAL A 100 27.47 -13.89 -3.62
CA VAL A 100 28.77 -13.28 -3.93
C VAL A 100 29.91 -14.27 -3.71
N GLY A 101 29.88 -15.06 -2.64
CA GLY A 101 30.86 -16.13 -2.40
C GLY A 101 30.92 -17.13 -3.55
N ILE A 102 29.76 -17.62 -3.99
CA ILE A 102 29.65 -18.53 -5.15
C ILE A 102 30.14 -17.87 -6.42
N ALA A 103 29.86 -16.58 -6.64
CA ALA A 103 30.35 -15.87 -7.81
C ALA A 103 31.88 -15.84 -7.86
N LEU A 104 32.53 -15.64 -6.71
CA LEU A 104 33.99 -15.67 -6.60
C LEU A 104 34.56 -17.07 -6.85
N GLU A 105 33.99 -18.11 -6.22
CA GLU A 105 34.40 -19.51 -6.44
C GLU A 105 34.17 -19.94 -7.90
N SER A 106 33.06 -19.52 -8.51
CA SER A 106 32.74 -19.85 -9.89
C SER A 106 33.63 -19.12 -10.89
N PHE A 107 34.06 -17.89 -10.55
CA PHE A 107 35.03 -17.14 -11.32
C PHE A 107 36.44 -17.75 -11.22
N ASP A 108 36.84 -18.19 -10.03
CA ASP A 108 38.09 -18.95 -9.88
C ASP A 108 38.03 -20.27 -10.65
N ALA A 109 36.94 -21.03 -10.56
CA ALA A 109 36.75 -22.26 -11.34
C ALA A 109 36.70 -22.04 -12.86
N PHE A 110 36.38 -20.83 -13.32
CA PHE A 110 36.48 -20.47 -14.73
C PHE A 110 37.94 -20.25 -15.17
N LEU A 111 38.74 -19.57 -14.34
CA LEU A 111 40.16 -19.29 -14.62
C LEU A 111 41.06 -20.50 -14.39
N ASN A 112 40.78 -21.25 -13.32
CA ASN A 112 41.49 -22.42 -12.83
C ASN A 112 40.52 -23.61 -12.80
N PRO A 113 40.29 -24.29 -13.94
CA PRO A 113 39.26 -25.32 -14.03
C PRO A 113 39.56 -26.52 -13.15
N VAL A 114 38.64 -26.81 -12.22
CA VAL A 114 38.70 -28.00 -11.38
C VAL A 114 37.97 -29.14 -12.10
N ILE A 115 38.63 -30.28 -12.22
CA ILE A 115 38.02 -31.49 -12.79
C ILE A 115 37.07 -32.08 -11.75
N ILE A 116 35.85 -32.43 -12.17
CA ILE A 116 34.86 -33.06 -11.31
C ILE A 116 35.32 -34.49 -10.99
N ASP A 117 35.46 -34.82 -9.71
CA ASP A 117 35.93 -36.14 -9.26
C ASP A 117 34.93 -37.26 -9.58
N ILE A 118 33.63 -36.96 -9.43
CA ILE A 118 32.54 -37.92 -9.63
C ILE A 118 31.51 -37.37 -10.64
N PRO A 119 31.88 -37.28 -11.93
CA PRO A 119 31.10 -36.55 -12.94
C PRO A 119 29.75 -37.21 -13.23
N LEU A 120 29.70 -38.55 -13.27
CA LEU A 120 28.47 -39.28 -13.57
C LEU A 120 27.40 -39.10 -12.47
N ILE A 121 27.80 -39.15 -11.19
CA ILE A 121 26.87 -38.93 -10.07
C ILE A 121 26.38 -37.48 -10.09
N SER A 122 27.28 -36.52 -10.32
CA SER A 122 26.92 -35.09 -10.41
C SER A 122 25.90 -34.82 -11.52
N LEU A 123 26.11 -35.43 -12.70
CA LEU A 123 25.20 -35.31 -13.83
C LEU A 123 23.84 -35.94 -13.52
N LEU A 124 23.82 -37.14 -12.94
CA LEU A 124 22.58 -37.81 -12.53
C LEU A 124 21.81 -37.01 -11.47
N THR A 125 22.51 -36.36 -10.53
CA THR A 125 21.89 -35.46 -9.56
C THR A 125 21.25 -34.24 -10.22
N ALA A 126 21.90 -33.64 -11.22
CA ALA A 126 21.32 -32.53 -11.98
C ALA A 126 20.08 -32.96 -12.77
N VAL A 127 20.11 -34.13 -13.43
CA VAL A 127 18.95 -34.70 -14.12
C VAL A 127 17.80 -35.00 -13.15
N LEU A 128 18.11 -35.59 -11.99
CA LEU A 128 17.15 -35.85 -10.94
C LEU A 128 16.49 -34.55 -10.45
N SER A 129 17.30 -33.49 -10.27
CA SER A 129 16.79 -32.17 -9.90
C SER A 129 15.80 -31.60 -10.92
N ILE A 130 16.17 -31.61 -12.20
CA ILE A 130 15.30 -31.17 -13.30
C ILE A 130 13.97 -31.93 -13.27
N GLY A 131 14.03 -33.27 -13.17
CA GLY A 131 12.85 -34.13 -13.14
C GLY A 131 11.94 -33.86 -11.95
N ILE A 132 12.51 -33.73 -10.75
CA ILE A 132 11.75 -33.46 -9.52
C ILE A 132 11.15 -32.06 -9.55
N SER A 133 11.92 -31.04 -9.90
CA SER A 133 11.42 -29.65 -9.96
C SER A 133 10.32 -29.48 -11.01
N LEU A 134 10.44 -30.15 -12.16
CA LEU A 134 9.40 -30.15 -13.19
C LEU A 134 8.13 -30.87 -12.69
N TRP A 135 8.29 -32.04 -12.05
CA TRP A 135 7.17 -32.75 -11.45
C TRP A 135 6.47 -31.91 -10.37
N LEU A 136 7.23 -31.23 -9.51
CA LEU A 136 6.70 -30.32 -8.50
C LEU A 136 5.98 -29.13 -9.12
N SER A 137 6.52 -28.52 -10.17
CA SER A 137 5.87 -27.44 -10.91
C SER A 137 4.48 -27.88 -11.41
N ILE A 138 4.39 -29.03 -12.07
CA ILE A 138 3.13 -29.56 -12.62
C ILE A 138 2.16 -29.95 -11.48
N TYR A 139 2.67 -30.59 -10.43
CA TYR A 139 1.88 -31.03 -9.29
C TYR A 139 1.27 -29.84 -8.54
N LYS A 140 2.08 -28.83 -8.20
CA LYS A 140 1.65 -27.61 -7.50
C LYS A 140 0.64 -26.82 -8.34
N ASP A 141 0.89 -26.66 -9.65
CA ASP A 141 -0.04 -25.97 -10.54
C ASP A 141 -1.39 -26.70 -10.65
N ARG A 142 -1.39 -28.02 -10.83
CA ARG A 142 -2.63 -28.83 -10.88
C ARG A 142 -3.42 -28.71 -9.58
N VAL A 143 -2.79 -28.98 -8.43
CA VAL A 143 -3.47 -28.91 -7.13
C VAL A 143 -3.92 -27.49 -6.83
N GLY A 144 -3.11 -26.48 -7.19
CA GLY A 144 -3.41 -25.07 -7.04
C GLY A 144 -4.66 -24.66 -7.80
N ASN A 145 -4.79 -25.08 -9.06
CA ASN A 145 -5.98 -24.85 -9.88
C ASN A 145 -7.23 -25.56 -9.32
N GLU A 146 -7.11 -26.81 -8.87
CA GLU A 146 -8.25 -27.56 -8.29
C GLU A 146 -8.84 -26.92 -7.03
N ILE A 147 -7.97 -26.35 -6.18
CA ILE A 147 -8.39 -25.72 -4.92
C ILE A 147 -8.58 -24.20 -5.05
N GLY A 148 -8.24 -23.61 -6.20
CA GLY A 148 -8.26 -22.15 -6.43
C GLY A 148 -7.18 -21.38 -5.66
N SER A 149 -6.07 -22.03 -5.31
CA SER A 149 -4.97 -21.40 -4.56
C SER A 149 -3.96 -20.75 -5.50
N LYS A 150 -4.05 -19.42 -5.63
CA LYS A 150 -3.07 -18.62 -6.36
C LYS A 150 -1.66 -18.75 -5.77
N ALA A 151 -1.55 -18.91 -4.45
CA ALA A 151 -0.27 -19.08 -3.76
C ALA A 151 0.44 -20.37 -4.23
N LEU A 152 -0.30 -21.49 -4.30
CA LEU A 152 0.27 -22.77 -4.74
C LEU A 152 0.61 -22.78 -6.23
N ILE A 153 -0.20 -22.10 -7.06
CA ILE A 153 0.11 -21.89 -8.49
C ILE A 153 1.41 -21.10 -8.66
N ASN A 154 1.58 -20.02 -7.89
CA ASN A 154 2.80 -19.20 -7.93
C ASN A 154 4.03 -19.96 -7.43
N ASP A 155 3.88 -20.78 -6.39
CA ASP A 155 4.94 -21.69 -5.91
C ASP A 155 5.28 -22.76 -6.98
N GLY A 156 4.30 -23.23 -7.77
CA GLY A 156 4.55 -24.07 -8.94
C GLY A 156 5.39 -23.38 -10.01
N LYS A 157 5.10 -22.10 -10.30
CA LYS A 157 5.92 -21.28 -11.22
C LYS A 157 7.33 -21.04 -10.69
N HIS A 158 7.51 -20.94 -9.38
CA HIS A 158 8.83 -20.86 -8.76
C HIS A 158 9.62 -22.15 -8.99
N SER A 159 9.00 -23.31 -8.78
CA SER A 159 9.63 -24.61 -9.12
C SER A 159 10.02 -24.74 -10.60
N LEU A 160 9.39 -24.00 -11.50
CA LEU A 160 9.79 -23.93 -12.90
C LEU A 160 11.07 -23.08 -13.11
N ILE A 161 11.32 -22.09 -12.25
CA ILE A 161 12.61 -21.37 -12.21
C ILE A 161 13.72 -22.35 -11.77
N ASP A 162 13.46 -23.18 -10.76
CA ASP A 162 14.42 -24.21 -10.29
C ASP A 162 14.78 -25.21 -11.39
N VAL A 163 13.85 -25.50 -12.31
CA VAL A 163 14.12 -26.32 -13.50
C VAL A 163 15.17 -25.64 -14.38
N PHE A 164 14.99 -24.35 -14.68
CA PHE A 164 15.94 -23.60 -15.51
C PHE A 164 17.32 -23.49 -14.86
N THR A 165 17.41 -23.25 -13.56
CA THR A 165 18.71 -23.22 -12.85
C THR A 165 19.37 -24.59 -12.90
N SER A 166 18.61 -25.67 -12.66
CA SER A 166 19.12 -27.04 -12.73
C SER A 166 19.57 -27.42 -14.15
N ILE A 167 18.94 -26.89 -15.20
CA ILE A 167 19.37 -27.06 -16.60
C ILE A 167 20.72 -26.37 -16.84
N ILE A 168 20.92 -25.15 -16.35
CA ILE A 168 22.21 -24.44 -16.47
C ILE A 168 23.33 -25.28 -15.83
N VAL A 169 23.05 -25.83 -14.64
CA VAL A 169 23.99 -26.68 -13.89
C VAL A 169 24.26 -27.98 -14.62
N PHE A 170 23.21 -28.65 -15.13
CA PHE A 170 23.34 -29.84 -15.95
C PHE A 170 24.23 -29.60 -17.18
N LEU A 171 24.03 -28.50 -17.90
CA LEU A 171 24.85 -28.14 -19.06
C LEU A 171 26.30 -27.86 -18.65
N GLY A 172 26.53 -27.19 -17.51
CA GLY A 172 27.87 -26.97 -16.96
C GLY A 172 28.61 -28.27 -16.64
N ILE A 173 27.93 -29.24 -16.03
CA ILE A 173 28.51 -30.55 -15.72
C ILE A 173 28.73 -31.37 -17.01
N LEU A 174 27.75 -31.38 -17.92
CA LEU A 174 27.84 -32.12 -19.17
C LEU A 174 29.00 -31.63 -20.04
N THR A 175 29.17 -30.32 -20.15
CA THR A 175 30.27 -29.71 -20.91
C THR A 175 31.63 -29.97 -20.27
N SER A 176 31.70 -30.02 -18.93
CA SER A 176 32.91 -30.46 -18.23
C SER A 176 33.29 -31.91 -18.58
N ILE A 177 32.31 -32.81 -18.70
CA ILE A 177 32.55 -34.21 -19.11
C ILE A 177 33.04 -34.29 -20.56
N LEU A 178 32.55 -33.41 -21.43
CA LEU A 178 32.96 -33.31 -22.83
C LEU A 178 34.35 -32.66 -23.02
N GLY A 179 35.04 -32.29 -21.95
CA GLY A 179 36.40 -31.74 -21.99
C GLY A 179 36.49 -30.21 -21.89
N TYR A 180 35.39 -29.52 -21.57
CA TYR A 180 35.35 -28.05 -21.39
C TYR A 180 34.99 -27.67 -19.93
N PRO A 181 35.86 -27.95 -18.94
CA PRO A 181 35.56 -27.71 -17.53
C PRO A 181 35.34 -26.22 -17.18
N GLN A 182 35.88 -25.29 -17.97
CA GLN A 182 35.65 -23.85 -17.81
C GLN A 182 34.16 -23.48 -17.83
N LEU A 183 33.36 -24.19 -18.65
CA LEU A 183 31.93 -23.91 -18.81
C LEU A 183 31.11 -24.22 -17.55
N GLN A 184 31.65 -25.04 -16.65
CA GLN A 184 31.08 -25.25 -15.33
C GLN A 184 31.19 -23.99 -14.46
N GLY A 185 32.34 -23.29 -14.49
CA GLY A 185 32.50 -21.99 -13.84
C GLY A 185 31.52 -20.96 -14.39
N VAL A 186 31.31 -20.93 -15.72
CA VAL A 186 30.28 -20.07 -16.35
C VAL A 186 28.88 -20.39 -15.83
N ALA A 187 28.52 -21.67 -15.74
CA ALA A 187 27.23 -22.08 -15.18
C ALA A 187 27.06 -21.61 -13.72
N GLY A 188 28.11 -21.76 -12.89
CA GLY A 188 28.13 -21.26 -11.52
C GLY A 188 27.95 -19.74 -11.43
N ILE A 189 28.65 -18.96 -12.27
CA ILE A 189 28.51 -17.50 -12.34
C ILE A 189 27.07 -17.11 -12.70
N LEU A 190 26.46 -17.76 -13.69
CA LEU A 190 25.08 -17.48 -14.10
C LEU A 190 24.09 -17.72 -12.95
N VAL A 191 24.24 -18.83 -12.22
CA VAL A 191 23.42 -19.13 -11.04
C VAL A 191 23.69 -18.12 -9.93
N ALA A 192 24.95 -17.76 -9.66
CA ALA A 192 25.31 -16.78 -8.65
C ALA A 192 24.69 -15.40 -8.91
N VAL A 193 24.73 -14.92 -10.17
CA VAL A 193 24.09 -13.67 -10.58
C VAL A 193 22.58 -13.73 -10.32
N LEU A 194 21.93 -14.84 -10.62
CA LEU A 194 20.50 -15.03 -10.33
C LEU A 194 20.23 -14.98 -8.82
N ILE A 195 21.03 -15.67 -8.00
CA ILE A 195 20.90 -15.66 -6.52
C ILE A 195 21.03 -14.23 -5.99
N VAL A 196 22.06 -13.49 -6.40
CA VAL A 196 22.27 -12.10 -5.96
C VAL A 196 21.13 -11.19 -6.42
N TYR A 197 20.65 -11.35 -7.66
CA TYR A 197 19.51 -10.59 -8.17
C TYR A 197 18.23 -10.84 -7.37
N VAL A 198 17.91 -12.11 -7.07
CA VAL A 198 16.74 -12.47 -6.24
C VAL A 198 16.90 -11.93 -4.82
N GLY A 199 18.07 -12.13 -4.20
CA GLY A 199 18.36 -11.65 -2.86
C GLY A 199 18.27 -10.13 -2.73
N THR A 200 18.82 -9.37 -3.69
CA THR A 200 18.73 -7.89 -3.71
C THR A 200 17.30 -7.40 -3.94
N LYS A 201 16.52 -8.08 -4.78
CA LYS A 201 15.10 -7.76 -4.97
C LYS A 201 14.29 -7.98 -3.68
N LEU A 202 14.53 -9.07 -2.97
CA LEU A 202 13.90 -9.35 -1.68
C LEU A 202 14.30 -8.30 -0.63
N ALA A 203 15.60 -8.04 -0.48
CA ALA A 203 16.10 -7.03 0.46
C ALA A 203 15.52 -5.63 0.18
N LYS A 204 15.46 -5.22 -1.09
CA LYS A 204 14.85 -3.94 -1.48
C LYS A 204 13.38 -3.88 -1.09
N ASN A 205 12.62 -4.94 -1.36
CA ASN A 205 11.20 -5.00 -1.00
C ASN A 205 11.02 -4.94 0.53
N ASP A 206 11.83 -5.68 1.28
CA ASP A 206 11.76 -5.70 2.74
C ASP A 206 12.09 -4.32 3.34
N VAL A 207 13.11 -3.63 2.82
CA VAL A 207 13.43 -2.24 3.22
C VAL A 207 12.26 -1.30 2.91
N LEU A 208 11.65 -1.42 1.73
CA LEU A 208 10.49 -0.60 1.36
C LEU A 208 9.29 -0.85 2.30
N VAL A 209 9.03 -2.11 2.68
CA VAL A 209 7.98 -2.45 3.66
C VAL A 209 8.30 -1.84 5.03
N LEU A 210 9.57 -1.90 5.48
CA LEU A 210 9.97 -1.32 6.75
C LEU A 210 9.79 0.21 6.78
N LEU A 211 10.03 0.88 5.65
CA LEU A 211 9.84 2.31 5.43
C LEU A 211 8.38 2.73 5.18
N ASP A 212 7.41 1.81 5.30
CA ASP A 212 5.98 2.05 5.02
C ASP A 212 5.70 2.54 3.58
N ALA A 213 6.53 2.14 2.61
CA ALA A 213 6.31 2.47 1.21
C ALA A 213 5.04 1.78 0.65
N CYS A 214 4.36 2.45 -0.27
CA CYS A 214 3.24 1.86 -1.00
C CYS A 214 3.75 0.95 -2.12
N ILE A 215 3.72 -0.36 -1.88
CA ILE A 215 4.26 -1.38 -2.82
C ILE A 215 3.17 -1.92 -3.77
N ASP A 216 1.89 -1.71 -3.46
CA ASP A 216 0.75 -2.26 -4.21
C ASP A 216 -0.18 -1.14 -4.77
N PRO A 217 0.22 -0.39 -5.82
CA PRO A 217 -0.61 0.69 -6.38
C PRO A 217 -1.95 0.21 -6.93
N GLU A 218 -2.03 -1.03 -7.41
CA GLU A 218 -3.28 -1.65 -7.85
C GLU A 218 -4.30 -1.78 -6.72
N LYS A 219 -3.84 -2.05 -5.49
CA LYS A 219 -4.71 -2.12 -4.31
C LYS A 219 -5.25 -0.75 -3.94
N VAL A 220 -4.43 0.31 -4.05
CA VAL A 220 -4.87 1.69 -3.82
C VAL A 220 -6.04 2.04 -4.75
N GLU A 221 -5.89 1.76 -6.05
CA GLU A 221 -6.94 2.05 -7.03
C GLU A 221 -8.19 1.18 -6.78
N ARG A 222 -8.01 -0.06 -6.35
CA ARG A 222 -9.12 -0.96 -6.01
C ARG A 222 -9.88 -0.49 -4.77
N ILE A 223 -9.19 -0.07 -3.71
CA ILE A 223 -9.77 0.55 -2.51
C ILE A 223 -10.60 1.77 -2.92
N LYS A 224 -10.03 2.65 -3.73
CA LYS A 224 -10.71 3.85 -4.24
C LYS A 224 -12.00 3.51 -4.96
N LYS A 225 -11.95 2.59 -5.93
CA LYS A 225 -13.13 2.15 -6.70
C LYS A 225 -14.21 1.52 -5.82
N LEU A 226 -13.82 0.67 -4.88
CA LEU A 226 -14.76 0.01 -3.98
C LEU A 226 -15.46 1.01 -3.06
N ALA A 227 -14.72 1.96 -2.49
CA ALA A 227 -15.30 2.96 -1.62
C ALA A 227 -16.16 3.97 -2.39
N MET A 228 -15.73 4.42 -3.59
CA MET A 228 -16.54 5.28 -4.48
C MET A 228 -17.87 4.64 -4.92
N SER A 229 -17.96 3.31 -4.90
CA SER A 229 -19.17 2.59 -5.31
C SER A 229 -20.26 2.51 -4.24
N ILE A 230 -20.04 3.11 -3.06
CA ILE A 230 -21.01 3.14 -1.97
C ILE A 230 -21.82 4.44 -2.05
N GLU A 231 -23.14 4.31 -1.92
CA GLU A 231 -24.04 5.45 -1.93
C GLU A 231 -23.78 6.38 -0.74
N GLY A 232 -23.83 7.69 -0.99
CA GLY A 232 -23.53 8.71 0.02
C GLY A 232 -22.06 9.15 0.08
N VAL A 233 -21.18 8.50 -0.68
CA VAL A 233 -19.79 8.94 -0.89
C VAL A 233 -19.76 10.03 -1.97
N ALA A 234 -19.35 11.25 -1.61
CA ALA A 234 -19.18 12.35 -2.54
C ALA A 234 -17.78 12.34 -3.20
N GLY A 235 -16.77 11.89 -2.45
CA GLY A 235 -15.39 11.86 -2.92
C GLY A 235 -14.47 11.08 -2.00
N ILE A 236 -13.30 10.71 -2.52
CA ILE A 236 -12.25 10.03 -1.76
C ILE A 236 -10.89 10.59 -2.16
N HIS A 237 -10.09 10.95 -1.17
CA HIS A 237 -8.75 11.47 -1.36
C HIS A 237 -7.79 10.98 -0.24
N ASP A 238 -6.51 11.35 -0.37
CA ASP A 238 -5.43 11.01 0.58
C ASP A 238 -5.39 9.52 0.99
N ILE A 239 -5.50 8.62 0.00
CA ILE A 239 -5.43 7.18 0.24
C ILE A 239 -3.97 6.79 0.48
N LYS A 240 -3.66 6.35 1.70
CA LYS A 240 -2.36 5.83 2.09
C LYS A 240 -2.49 4.35 2.34
N VAL A 241 -1.62 3.56 1.73
CA VAL A 241 -1.59 2.11 1.91
C VAL A 241 -0.17 1.70 2.22
N ARG A 242 0.00 0.94 3.29
CA ARG A 242 1.28 0.37 3.71
C ARG A 242 1.13 -1.10 4.04
N ARG A 243 2.26 -1.82 4.01
CA ARG A 243 2.34 -3.22 4.45
C ARG A 243 3.05 -3.33 5.78
N SER A 244 2.61 -4.29 6.58
CA SER A 244 3.28 -4.70 7.81
C SER A 244 3.26 -6.23 7.85
N GLY A 245 4.40 -6.86 7.56
CA GLY A 245 4.46 -8.30 7.34
C GLY A 245 3.48 -8.74 6.24
N PRO A 246 2.60 -9.72 6.50
CA PRO A 246 1.64 -10.23 5.52
C PRO A 246 0.38 -9.37 5.40
N PHE A 247 0.21 -8.37 6.27
CA PHE A 247 -1.00 -7.56 6.38
C PHE A 247 -0.85 -6.20 5.72
N VAL A 248 -1.96 -5.69 5.21
CA VAL A 248 -2.10 -4.35 4.63
C VAL A 248 -2.84 -3.46 5.63
N PHE A 249 -2.36 -2.23 5.74
CA PHE A 249 -2.99 -1.15 6.49
C PHE A 249 -3.31 -0.03 5.51
N ALA A 250 -4.52 0.51 5.60
CA ALA A 250 -4.94 1.61 4.75
C ALA A 250 -5.55 2.74 5.58
N ASP A 251 -5.28 3.97 5.15
CA ASP A 251 -5.93 5.17 5.65
C ASP A 251 -6.52 5.91 4.44
N LEU A 252 -7.73 6.45 4.56
CA LEU A 252 -8.34 7.26 3.51
C LEU A 252 -9.18 8.39 4.08
N HIS A 253 -9.33 9.46 3.29
CA HIS A 253 -10.29 10.52 3.57
C HIS A 253 -11.54 10.33 2.71
N LEU A 254 -12.68 10.28 3.39
CA LEU A 254 -14.00 10.14 2.81
C LEU A 254 -14.72 11.48 2.85
N GLU A 255 -15.16 11.96 1.69
CA GLU A 255 -16.03 13.13 1.60
C GLU A 255 -17.50 12.70 1.58
N THR A 256 -18.31 13.29 2.47
CA THR A 256 -19.75 13.08 2.54
C THR A 256 -20.52 14.39 2.46
N LYS A 257 -21.81 14.31 2.12
CA LYS A 257 -22.70 15.49 2.13
C LYS A 257 -22.78 16.13 3.53
N LYS A 258 -22.94 17.46 3.58
CA LYS A 258 -22.95 18.23 4.84
C LYS A 258 -24.16 17.94 5.72
N GLU A 259 -25.27 17.49 5.13
CA GLU A 259 -26.53 17.27 5.83
C GLU A 259 -26.57 15.92 6.57
N PHE A 260 -25.56 15.06 6.38
CA PHE A 260 -25.52 13.78 7.08
C PHE A 260 -25.16 13.95 8.55
N SER A 261 -25.95 13.30 9.41
CA SER A 261 -25.60 13.17 10.82
C SER A 261 -24.30 12.36 10.97
N VAL A 262 -23.60 12.55 12.10
CA VAL A 262 -22.41 11.75 12.45
C VAL A 262 -22.72 10.26 12.42
N GLU A 263 -23.93 9.86 12.84
CA GLU A 263 -24.40 8.49 12.79
C GLU A 263 -24.49 7.94 11.36
N HIS A 264 -25.12 8.69 10.43
CA HIS A 264 -25.19 8.30 9.02
C HIS A 264 -23.80 8.20 8.38
N ALA A 265 -22.92 9.16 8.67
CA ALA A 265 -21.56 9.13 8.16
C ALA A 265 -20.77 7.91 8.68
N ASN A 266 -20.95 7.57 9.96
CA ASN A 266 -20.36 6.36 10.55
C ASN A 266 -20.92 5.07 9.91
N LEU A 267 -22.20 5.02 9.57
CA LEU A 267 -22.78 3.89 8.84
C LEU A 267 -22.15 3.72 7.45
N ILE A 268 -21.95 4.81 6.71
CA ILE A 268 -21.26 4.79 5.41
C ILE A 268 -19.83 4.28 5.58
N SER A 269 -19.09 4.81 6.56
CA SER A 269 -17.73 4.38 6.89
C SER A 269 -17.66 2.86 7.19
N ASN A 270 -18.55 2.36 8.04
CA ASN A 270 -18.63 0.93 8.37
C ASN A 270 -18.96 0.06 7.14
N ASN A 271 -19.81 0.55 6.23
CA ASN A 271 -20.14 -0.15 5.00
C ASN A 271 -18.95 -0.20 4.04
N ILE A 272 -18.18 0.89 3.95
CA ILE A 272 -16.93 0.94 3.19
C ILE A 272 -15.93 -0.06 3.74
N GLU A 273 -15.68 -0.04 5.06
CA GLU A 273 -14.76 -0.96 5.71
C GLU A 273 -15.14 -2.42 5.44
N LYS A 274 -16.41 -2.79 5.65
CA LYS A 274 -16.91 -4.16 5.40
C LYS A 274 -16.74 -4.57 3.94
N LYS A 275 -17.04 -3.68 3.00
CA LYS A 275 -16.95 -3.98 1.55
C LYS A 275 -15.50 -4.18 1.13
N ILE A 276 -14.58 -3.33 1.59
CA ILE A 276 -13.16 -3.44 1.25
C ILE A 276 -12.55 -4.68 1.91
N LYS A 277 -12.78 -4.93 3.21
CA LYS A 277 -12.24 -6.12 3.91
C LYS A 277 -12.73 -7.44 3.29
N LYS A 278 -13.89 -7.45 2.64
CA LYS A 278 -14.41 -8.63 1.93
C LYS A 278 -13.69 -8.90 0.61
N GLU A 279 -13.22 -7.87 -0.07
CA GLU A 279 -12.55 -7.96 -1.39
C GLU A 279 -11.03 -8.03 -1.27
N ILE A 280 -10.46 -7.46 -0.22
CA ILE A 280 -9.02 -7.42 0.06
C ILE A 280 -8.76 -8.23 1.32
N GLU A 281 -8.54 -9.54 1.14
CA GLU A 281 -8.41 -10.51 2.24
C GLU A 281 -7.22 -10.22 3.17
N ASP A 282 -6.17 -9.55 2.68
CA ASP A 282 -4.98 -9.19 3.47
C ASP A 282 -5.07 -7.80 4.14
N LEU A 283 -6.21 -7.10 4.05
CA LEU A 283 -6.44 -5.83 4.75
C LEU A 283 -6.83 -6.06 6.21
N ASP A 284 -5.91 -5.75 7.12
CA ASP A 284 -6.13 -5.91 8.57
C ASP A 284 -6.88 -4.72 9.16
N SER A 285 -6.43 -3.50 8.85
CA SER A 285 -7.01 -2.25 9.36
C SER A 285 -7.24 -1.22 8.25
N LEU A 286 -8.38 -0.54 8.35
CA LEU A 286 -8.74 0.60 7.51
C LEU A 286 -9.19 1.76 8.41
N THR A 287 -8.45 2.87 8.38
CA THR A 287 -8.87 4.10 9.05
C THR A 287 -9.56 5.01 8.04
N ILE A 288 -10.78 5.43 8.35
CA ILE A 288 -11.55 6.35 7.49
C ILE A 288 -11.73 7.66 8.24
N LYS A 289 -11.11 8.73 7.73
CA LYS A 289 -11.39 10.08 8.18
C LYS A 289 -12.54 10.65 7.37
N ILE A 290 -13.60 11.08 8.03
CA ILE A 290 -14.78 11.64 7.38
C ILE A 290 -14.64 13.17 7.32
N GLU A 291 -14.84 13.73 6.14
CA GLU A 291 -14.80 15.16 5.88
C GLU A 291 -16.07 15.58 5.09
N PRO A 292 -16.55 16.81 5.26
CA PRO A 292 -17.63 17.32 4.43
C PRO A 292 -17.15 17.55 3.00
N GLU A 293 -18.02 17.31 2.02
CA GLU A 293 -17.79 17.63 0.61
C GLU A 293 -17.38 19.10 0.45
N LYS A 294 -16.31 19.35 -0.29
CA LYS A 294 -15.88 20.71 -0.61
C LYS A 294 -16.87 21.36 -1.57
N LYS A 295 -17.49 22.47 -1.15
CA LYS A 295 -18.36 23.26 -2.02
C LYS A 295 -17.59 23.76 -3.24
N LEU A 296 -18.11 23.47 -4.44
CA LEU A 296 -17.59 23.99 -5.71
C LEU A 296 -17.74 25.51 -5.85
N LYS A 297 -18.67 26.09 -5.08
CA LYS A 297 -19.03 27.51 -5.07
C LYS A 297 -19.21 27.95 -3.63
N MET A 298 -18.45 28.95 -3.20
CA MET A 298 -18.56 29.55 -1.87
C MET A 298 -19.23 30.91 -1.99
N ARG A 299 -20.15 31.22 -1.06
CA ARG A 299 -20.76 32.53 -0.97
C ARG A 299 -20.10 33.35 0.15
N ILE A 300 -19.49 34.46 -0.22
CA ILE A 300 -18.71 35.32 0.67
C ILE A 300 -19.48 36.63 0.88
N ALA A 301 -19.75 36.99 2.13
CA ALA A 301 -20.37 38.26 2.49
C ALA A 301 -19.33 39.26 2.98
N VAL A 302 -19.40 40.50 2.50
CA VAL A 302 -18.55 41.61 2.94
C VAL A 302 -19.45 42.79 3.32
N PRO A 303 -19.34 43.34 4.54
CA PRO A 303 -20.07 44.54 4.94
C PRO A 303 -19.48 45.75 4.20
N VAL A 304 -20.33 46.54 3.54
CA VAL A 304 -19.92 47.70 2.74
C VAL A 304 -20.76 48.93 3.06
N ASN A 305 -20.16 50.12 2.92
CA ASN A 305 -20.81 51.39 3.22
C ASN A 305 -21.64 51.93 2.04
N ASN A 306 -21.25 51.61 0.80
CA ASN A 306 -21.77 52.25 -0.41
C ASN A 306 -22.22 51.20 -1.45
N GLU A 307 -23.04 51.60 -2.44
CA GLU A 307 -23.61 50.71 -3.47
C GLU A 307 -22.72 50.54 -4.73
N ASN A 308 -21.43 50.89 -4.68
CA ASN A 308 -20.50 50.87 -5.82
C ASN A 308 -20.02 49.45 -6.23
N GLY A 309 -20.76 48.40 -5.88
CA GLY A 309 -20.43 47.01 -6.18
C GLY A 309 -19.05 46.59 -5.66
N LEU A 310 -18.21 46.02 -6.53
CA LEU A 310 -16.85 45.58 -6.16
C LEU A 310 -15.87 46.72 -5.81
N ASN A 311 -16.26 47.98 -6.05
CA ASN A 311 -15.49 49.17 -5.69
C ASN A 311 -16.01 49.84 -4.41
N SER A 312 -16.93 49.22 -3.68
CA SER A 312 -17.46 49.78 -2.43
C SER A 312 -16.43 49.81 -1.30
N ASP A 313 -16.57 50.79 -0.42
CA ASP A 313 -15.78 50.88 0.80
C ASP A 313 -16.27 49.87 1.84
N ILE A 314 -15.34 49.20 2.52
CA ILE A 314 -15.64 48.21 3.55
C ILE A 314 -16.12 48.91 4.82
N SER A 315 -17.15 48.36 5.45
CA SER A 315 -17.60 48.79 6.76
C SER A 315 -16.86 48.04 7.86
N GLU A 316 -16.28 48.77 8.82
CA GLU A 316 -15.62 48.18 9.99
C GLU A 316 -16.63 47.63 11.02
N HIS A 317 -17.88 48.09 10.96
CA HIS A 317 -18.90 47.78 11.95
C HIS A 317 -19.96 46.83 11.38
N PHE A 318 -19.77 45.54 11.63
CA PHE A 318 -20.66 44.46 11.17
C PHE A 318 -22.17 44.79 11.27
N GLY A 319 -22.66 45.09 12.47
CA GLY A 319 -24.09 45.31 12.71
C GLY A 319 -24.63 46.69 12.30
N LYS A 320 -23.75 47.63 11.93
CA LYS A 320 -24.11 48.98 11.46
C LYS A 320 -23.87 49.16 9.97
N ALA A 321 -23.30 48.18 9.29
CA ALA A 321 -23.06 48.23 7.86
C ALA A 321 -24.40 48.40 7.12
N PRO A 322 -24.52 49.40 6.22
CA PRO A 322 -25.76 49.64 5.49
C PRO A 322 -26.06 48.56 4.47
N TYR A 323 -25.01 47.99 3.86
CA TYR A 323 -25.16 46.95 2.85
C TYR A 323 -24.20 45.79 3.09
N PHE A 324 -24.56 44.64 2.53
CA PHE A 324 -23.68 43.51 2.36
C PHE A 324 -23.53 43.19 0.88
N LEU A 325 -22.28 43.09 0.44
CA LEU A 325 -21.94 42.53 -0.85
C LEU A 325 -21.74 41.03 -0.70
N PHE A 326 -22.56 40.26 -1.42
CA PHE A 326 -22.45 38.82 -1.53
C PHE A 326 -21.74 38.47 -2.83
N ALA A 327 -20.58 37.85 -2.74
CA ALA A 327 -19.79 37.39 -3.87
C ALA A 327 -19.73 35.87 -3.90
N ASP A 328 -20.03 35.35 -5.07
CA ASP A 328 -20.04 33.92 -5.37
C ASP A 328 -18.71 33.53 -6.00
N VAL A 329 -17.88 32.80 -5.28
CA VAL A 329 -16.53 32.41 -5.73
C VAL A 329 -16.49 30.94 -6.09
N SER A 330 -16.01 30.63 -7.30
CA SER A 330 -15.75 29.26 -7.75
C SER A 330 -14.38 29.18 -8.42
N LYS A 331 -13.59 28.16 -8.06
CA LYS A 331 -12.24 27.92 -8.60
C LYS A 331 -11.33 29.17 -8.58
N GLY A 332 -11.42 29.97 -7.52
CA GLY A 332 -10.61 31.19 -7.35
C GLY A 332 -11.00 32.36 -8.26
N LYS A 333 -12.23 32.39 -8.79
CA LYS A 333 -12.79 33.52 -9.54
C LYS A 333 -14.16 33.92 -9.00
N ILE A 334 -14.45 35.22 -8.96
CA ILE A 334 -15.78 35.74 -8.66
C ILE A 334 -16.66 35.47 -9.88
N THR A 335 -17.72 34.67 -9.70
CA THR A 335 -18.65 34.26 -10.76
C THR A 335 -19.89 35.15 -10.83
N SER A 336 -20.35 35.63 -9.68
CA SER A 336 -21.44 36.61 -9.55
C SER A 336 -21.25 37.41 -8.28
N PHE A 337 -21.83 38.61 -8.23
CA PHE A 337 -21.98 39.36 -6.99
C PHE A 337 -23.31 40.09 -6.97
N ASN A 338 -23.86 40.29 -5.78
CA ASN A 338 -25.08 41.05 -5.56
C ASN A 338 -24.96 41.84 -4.25
N LEU A 339 -25.52 43.05 -4.25
CA LEU A 339 -25.53 43.92 -3.08
C LEU A 339 -26.95 43.91 -2.50
N LYS A 340 -27.06 43.80 -1.17
CA LYS A 340 -28.33 43.80 -0.45
C LYS A 340 -28.24 44.70 0.78
N GLU A 341 -29.31 45.42 1.06
CA GLU A 341 -29.45 46.21 2.29
C GLU A 341 -29.43 45.32 3.52
N ASN A 342 -28.85 45.83 4.62
CA ASN A 342 -28.83 45.15 5.90
C ASN A 342 -30.16 45.35 6.63
N PRO A 343 -31.04 44.33 6.72
CA PRO A 343 -32.32 44.46 7.43
C PRO A 343 -32.13 44.71 8.93
N GLY A 344 -30.95 44.37 9.48
CA GLY A 344 -30.61 44.60 10.89
C GLY A 344 -30.58 46.08 11.27
N LEU A 345 -30.43 47.01 10.32
CA LEU A 345 -30.48 48.46 10.59
C LEU A 345 -31.85 48.93 11.07
N ASN A 346 -32.93 48.27 10.63
CA ASN A 346 -34.30 48.66 10.94
C ASN A 346 -34.71 48.34 12.40
N TYR A 347 -33.85 47.65 13.14
CA TYR A 347 -34.13 47.27 14.52
C TYR A 347 -33.36 48.16 15.50
N GLU A 348 -34.02 48.68 16.55
CA GLU A 348 -33.33 49.48 17.57
C GLU A 348 -32.44 48.63 18.49
N ARG A 349 -32.79 47.35 18.72
CA ARG A 349 -32.07 46.41 19.58
C ARG A 349 -31.73 45.14 18.82
N LYS A 350 -30.64 44.47 19.22
CA LYS A 350 -30.16 43.20 18.63
C LYS A 350 -29.85 43.28 17.12
N ARG A 351 -29.45 44.46 16.62
CA ARG A 351 -29.08 44.70 15.21
C ARG A 351 -28.19 43.63 14.62
N GLY A 352 -27.04 43.39 15.27
CA GLY A 352 -26.09 42.40 14.78
C GLY A 352 -26.62 40.96 14.77
N ILE A 353 -27.51 40.58 15.71
CA ILE A 353 -28.13 39.24 15.70
C ILE A 353 -29.01 39.10 14.46
N LYS A 354 -29.80 40.14 14.14
CA LYS A 354 -30.62 40.18 12.92
C LYS A 354 -29.78 40.21 11.64
N THR A 355 -28.65 40.92 11.65
CA THR A 355 -27.69 40.88 10.54
C THR A 355 -27.09 39.48 10.39
N ALA A 356 -26.78 38.78 11.48
CA ALA A 356 -26.27 37.40 11.42
C ALA A 356 -27.33 36.40 10.90
N GLU A 357 -28.58 36.51 11.34
CA GLU A 357 -29.71 35.74 10.79
C GLU A 357 -29.88 35.98 9.29
N PHE A 358 -29.76 37.24 8.84
CA PHE A 358 -29.80 37.59 7.42
C PHE A 358 -28.68 36.91 6.61
N LEU A 359 -27.45 36.88 7.12
CA LEU A 359 -26.35 36.19 6.45
C LEU A 359 -26.56 34.68 6.34
N ARG A 360 -27.17 34.07 7.37
CA ARG A 360 -27.57 32.66 7.34
C ARG A 360 -28.62 32.42 6.26
N ASP A 361 -29.67 33.24 6.20
CA ASP A 361 -30.76 33.08 5.24
C ASP A 361 -30.27 33.25 3.78
N GLU A 362 -29.19 34.00 3.56
CA GLU A 362 -28.50 34.11 2.28
C GLU A 362 -27.53 32.95 1.96
N ASN A 363 -27.44 31.92 2.82
CA ASN A 363 -26.51 30.78 2.68
C ASN A 363 -25.04 31.21 2.59
N THR A 364 -24.63 32.17 3.40
CA THR A 364 -23.24 32.66 3.46
C THR A 364 -22.30 31.58 4.01
N ASP A 365 -21.20 31.31 3.34
CA ASP A 365 -20.14 30.40 3.82
C ASP A 365 -19.08 31.14 4.63
N ILE A 366 -18.71 32.34 4.18
CA ILE A 366 -17.63 33.14 4.77
C ILE A 366 -18.09 34.58 4.93
N LEU A 367 -17.90 35.12 6.13
CA LEU A 367 -18.05 36.55 6.41
C LEU A 367 -16.65 37.18 6.49
N VAL A 368 -16.39 38.19 5.67
CA VAL A 368 -15.19 39.01 5.82
C VAL A 368 -15.52 40.24 6.65
N SER A 369 -15.18 40.22 7.92
CA SER A 369 -15.48 41.32 8.85
C SER A 369 -14.36 41.46 9.87
N GLY A 370 -14.20 42.68 10.40
CA GLY A 370 -13.23 42.99 11.45
C GLY A 370 -13.71 42.51 12.81
N ASP A 371 -14.48 43.36 13.49
CA ASP A 371 -15.00 43.07 14.82
C ASP A 371 -16.49 42.65 14.75
N VAL A 372 -16.81 41.53 15.40
CA VAL A 372 -18.16 40.97 15.48
C VAL A 372 -18.47 40.73 16.95
N GLY A 373 -19.48 41.43 17.49
CA GLY A 373 -19.86 41.28 18.89
C GLY A 373 -20.32 39.86 19.25
N GLU A 374 -20.32 39.53 20.54
CA GLU A 374 -20.57 38.16 21.05
C GLU A 374 -21.91 37.55 20.61
N GLY A 375 -23.00 38.33 20.64
CA GLY A 375 -24.32 37.84 20.25
C GLY A 375 -24.40 37.40 18.77
N PRO A 376 -24.04 38.27 17.82
CA PRO A 376 -23.92 37.90 16.40
C PRO A 376 -22.92 36.78 16.15
N MET A 377 -21.78 36.79 16.87
CA MET A 377 -20.76 35.76 16.76
C MET A 377 -21.35 34.38 17.04
N TYR A 378 -22.13 34.24 18.12
CA TYR A 378 -22.80 32.98 18.47
C TYR A 378 -23.68 32.44 17.34
N VAL A 379 -24.49 33.30 16.70
CA VAL A 379 -25.35 32.91 15.57
C VAL A 379 -24.51 32.44 14.38
N LEU A 380 -23.50 33.23 14.00
CA LEU A 380 -22.65 32.92 12.85
C LEU A 380 -21.86 31.62 13.05
N THR A 381 -21.31 31.39 14.25
CA THR A 381 -20.54 30.18 14.56
C THR A 381 -21.40 28.93 14.65
N THR A 382 -22.64 29.05 15.15
CA THR A 382 -23.58 27.92 15.24
C THR A 382 -23.98 27.42 13.84
N GLU A 383 -23.99 28.32 12.86
CA GLU A 383 -24.29 28.03 11.46
C GLU A 383 -23.02 27.75 10.61
N PHE A 384 -21.86 27.57 11.26
CA PHE A 384 -20.56 27.31 10.62
C PHE A 384 -20.10 28.37 9.60
N ILE A 385 -20.57 29.62 9.72
CA ILE A 385 -20.12 30.73 8.89
C ILE A 385 -18.71 31.13 9.34
N LYS A 386 -17.71 30.92 8.48
CA LYS A 386 -16.31 31.24 8.81
C LYS A 386 -16.09 32.74 8.79
N ILE A 387 -15.56 33.30 9.87
CA ILE A 387 -15.24 34.73 9.94
C ILE A 387 -13.75 34.91 9.63
N VAL A 388 -13.46 35.78 8.66
CA VAL A 388 -12.10 36.08 8.21
C VAL A 388 -11.88 37.58 8.32
N THR A 389 -10.72 37.98 8.85
CA THR A 389 -10.32 39.38 8.95
C THR A 389 -9.70 39.91 7.67
N PHE A 390 -9.70 41.24 7.50
CA PHE A 390 -9.27 41.90 6.27
C PHE A 390 -7.80 41.62 5.92
N LYS A 391 -7.55 41.16 4.69
CA LYS A 391 -6.20 41.07 4.08
C LYS A 391 -6.25 41.50 2.61
N GLY A 392 -6.01 42.79 2.35
CA GLY A 392 -5.93 43.38 1.01
C GLY A 392 -6.43 44.82 0.96
N ASN A 393 -6.16 45.52 -0.16
CA ASN A 393 -6.59 46.92 -0.36
C ASN A 393 -7.84 47.05 -1.24
N LYS A 394 -8.14 46.03 -2.06
CA LYS A 394 -9.32 46.00 -2.94
C LYS A 394 -10.29 44.91 -2.51
N LEU A 395 -11.59 45.17 -2.64
CA LEU A 395 -12.64 44.21 -2.29
C LEU A 395 -12.47 42.88 -3.03
N THR A 396 -12.08 42.92 -4.30
CA THR A 396 -11.81 41.74 -5.13
C THR A 396 -10.71 40.86 -4.53
N ASP A 397 -9.62 41.46 -4.07
CA ASP A 397 -8.48 40.73 -3.53
C ASP A 397 -8.84 40.13 -2.18
N ILE A 398 -9.61 40.86 -1.38
CA ILE A 398 -10.11 40.41 -0.08
C ILE A 398 -11.04 39.20 -0.23
N ILE A 399 -12.00 39.26 -1.16
CA ILE A 399 -12.92 38.16 -1.47
C ILE A 399 -12.16 36.93 -1.96
N LEU A 400 -11.22 37.11 -2.90
CA LEU A 400 -10.42 36.02 -3.44
C LEU A 400 -9.49 35.40 -2.40
N ASN A 401 -8.88 36.21 -1.54
CA ASN A 401 -8.03 35.72 -0.45
C ASN A 401 -8.84 34.99 0.64
N ALA A 402 -10.07 35.44 0.92
CA ALA A 402 -10.96 34.76 1.86
C ALA A 402 -11.44 33.39 1.35
N SER A 403 -11.48 33.19 0.03
CA SER A 403 -11.88 31.92 -0.60
C SER A 403 -10.80 30.83 -0.65
N LYS A 404 -9.54 31.19 -0.32
CA LYS A 404 -8.40 30.25 -0.23
C LYS A 404 -8.37 29.59 1.14
#